data_AF-A0A6G7IYL0-F1
#
_entry.id   AF-A0A6G7IYL0-F1
#
_cell.length_a   1.000
_cell.length_b   1.000
_cell.length_c   1.000
_cell.angle_alpha   90.00
_cell.angle_beta   90.00
_cell.angle_gamma   90.00
#
_symmetry.space_group_name_H-M   'P 1'
#
loop_
_entity.id
_entity.type
_entity.pdbx_description
1 polymer ?
#
loop_
_entity_poly.entity_id
_entity_poly.type
_entity_poly.pdbx_seq_one_letter_code
_entity_poly.pdbx_strand_id
1 'polypeptide(L)'
;MDKYDDKNLEAFVDRIMEEAPVESPSIDFTKNVMQRLEVEAPQHVFEYKPILSGRVLSLGFVAFVALVFLLGSQLGVDNGQGWFKNMDMENWFHTNWSWMADYSTSKTMVYAFIFLGLMFFVQVPWLKRYLDKSVF
;
A
#
# COMPACT_ATOMS: atom_id res chain seq x y z
N MET A 1 16.08 -50.03 -47.37
CA MET A 1 17.23 -49.16 -47.09
C MET A 1 18.10 -49.87 -46.08
N ASP A 2 19.32 -50.24 -46.49
CA ASP A 2 20.22 -51.07 -45.71
C ASP A 2 20.86 -50.26 -44.58
N LYS A 3 20.96 -50.85 -43.38
CA LYS A 3 21.60 -50.24 -42.18
C LYS A 3 23.03 -49.75 -42.40
N TYR A 4 23.66 -50.19 -43.49
CA TYR A 4 25.01 -49.79 -43.88
C TYR A 4 25.04 -48.39 -44.47
N ASP A 5 24.01 -48.00 -45.23
CA ASP A 5 23.90 -46.67 -45.83
C ASP A 5 23.66 -45.60 -44.78
N ASP A 6 22.89 -45.92 -43.73
CA ASP A 6 22.57 -45.02 -42.63
C ASP A 6 23.82 -44.63 -41.82
N LYS A 7 24.70 -45.61 -41.55
CA LYS A 7 25.98 -45.38 -40.86
C LYS A 7 26.95 -44.53 -41.69
N ASN A 8 26.94 -44.70 -43.00
CA ASN A 8 27.79 -43.91 -43.89
C ASN A 8 27.30 -42.45 -43.96
N LEU A 9 25.97 -42.26 -43.90
CA LEU A 9 25.37 -40.93 -43.86
C LEU A 9 25.65 -40.22 -42.53
N GLU A 10 25.53 -40.92 -41.41
CA GLU A 10 25.86 -40.40 -40.07
C GLU A 10 27.35 -39.99 -39.99
N ALA A 11 28.26 -40.85 -40.44
CA ALA A 11 29.69 -40.54 -40.48
C ALA A 11 30.04 -39.36 -41.42
N PHE A 12 29.24 -39.14 -42.47
CA PHE A 12 29.40 -38.00 -43.36
C PHE A 12 28.93 -36.70 -42.72
N VAL A 13 27.79 -36.72 -42.03
CA VAL A 13 27.25 -35.57 -41.29
C VAL A 13 28.20 -35.18 -40.14
N ASP A 14 28.72 -36.14 -39.40
CA ASP A 14 29.66 -35.90 -38.30
C ASP A 14 30.94 -35.22 -38.80
N ARG A 15 31.49 -35.66 -39.95
CA ARG A 15 32.66 -34.99 -40.55
C ARG A 15 32.38 -33.56 -41.00
N ILE A 16 31.21 -33.31 -41.57
CA ILE A 16 30.81 -31.95 -41.97
C ILE A 16 30.63 -31.06 -40.74
N MET A 17 30.06 -31.58 -39.65
CA MET A 17 29.92 -30.84 -38.40
C MET A 17 31.26 -30.60 -37.69
N GLU A 18 32.19 -31.55 -37.77
CA GLU A 18 33.53 -31.43 -37.17
C GLU A 18 34.41 -30.43 -37.94
N GLU A 19 34.26 -30.36 -39.27
CA GLU A 19 34.95 -29.38 -40.12
C GLU A 19 34.27 -28.00 -40.14
N ALA A 20 33.05 -27.87 -39.61
CA ALA A 20 32.37 -26.59 -39.51
C ALA A 20 33.06 -25.72 -38.44
N PRO A 21 33.45 -24.47 -38.76
CA PRO A 21 34.03 -23.58 -37.77
C PRO A 21 33.01 -23.32 -36.66
N VAL A 22 33.37 -23.66 -35.43
CA VAL A 22 32.56 -23.36 -34.25
C VAL A 22 32.53 -21.84 -34.11
N GLU A 23 31.40 -21.22 -34.46
CA GLU A 23 31.21 -19.79 -34.31
C GLU A 23 31.26 -19.43 -32.81
N SER A 24 32.44 -19.01 -32.35
CA SER A 24 32.59 -18.51 -31.00
C SER A 24 31.96 -17.12 -30.94
N PRO A 25 31.18 -16.80 -29.89
CA PRO A 25 30.68 -15.44 -29.71
C PRO A 25 31.85 -14.45 -29.71
N SER A 26 31.57 -13.21 -30.12
CA SER A 26 32.59 -12.15 -30.06
C SER A 26 33.12 -12.00 -28.63
N ILE A 27 34.38 -11.56 -28.50
CA ILE A 27 35.04 -11.36 -27.20
C ILE A 27 34.19 -10.47 -26.27
N ASP A 28 33.46 -9.52 -26.85
CA ASP A 28 32.59 -8.57 -26.13
C ASP A 28 31.12 -9.01 -26.04
N PHE A 29 30.75 -10.22 -26.43
CA PHE A 29 29.36 -10.67 -26.47
C PHE A 29 28.68 -10.53 -25.10
N THR A 30 29.30 -11.06 -24.05
CA THR A 30 28.76 -10.98 -22.68
C THR A 30 28.61 -9.53 -22.23
N LYS A 31 29.58 -8.67 -22.55
CA LYS A 31 29.54 -7.24 -22.22
C LYS A 31 28.39 -6.54 -22.94
N ASN A 32 28.21 -6.80 -24.24
CA ASN A 32 27.13 -6.21 -25.03
C ASN A 32 25.74 -6.69 -24.59
N VAL A 33 25.61 -7.96 -24.21
CA VAL A 33 24.37 -8.54 -23.69
C VAL A 33 24.04 -7.93 -22.33
N MET A 34 24.99 -7.93 -21.39
CA MET A 34 24.79 -7.34 -20.06
C MET A 34 24.48 -5.84 -20.13
N GLN A 35 25.16 -5.10 -21.01
CA GLN A 35 24.88 -3.67 -21.20
C GLN A 35 23.47 -3.41 -21.73
N ARG A 36 22.94 -4.26 -22.62
CA ARG A 36 21.53 -4.16 -23.08
C ARG A 36 20.55 -4.56 -21.98
N LEU A 37 20.86 -5.62 -21.22
CA LEU A 37 20.07 -6.06 -20.08
C LEU A 37 20.02 -5.03 -18.95
N GLU A 38 21.09 -4.29 -18.68
CA GLU A 38 21.11 -3.23 -17.67
C GLU A 38 20.33 -1.98 -18.11
N VAL A 39 20.30 -1.70 -19.41
CA VAL A 39 19.50 -0.60 -19.99
C VAL A 39 18.01 -0.95 -20.04
N GLU A 40 17.68 -2.22 -20.25
CA GLU A 40 16.30 -2.74 -20.24
C GLU A 40 15.84 -3.27 -18.87
N ALA A 41 16.74 -3.36 -17.89
CA ALA A 41 16.39 -3.75 -16.53
C ALA A 41 15.34 -2.77 -16.02
N PRO A 42 14.10 -3.22 -15.76
CA PRO A 42 13.04 -2.31 -15.37
C PRO A 42 13.38 -1.74 -13.99
N GLN A 43 13.87 -0.49 -13.97
CA GLN A 43 14.25 0.25 -12.76
C GLN A 43 13.10 0.46 -11.76
N HIS A 44 11.88 0.00 -12.05
CA HIS A 44 10.68 0.36 -11.29
C HIS A 44 9.63 -0.77 -11.13
N VAL A 45 10.00 -2.06 -11.18
CA VAL A 45 8.96 -3.12 -11.05
C VAL A 45 8.31 -3.13 -9.67
N PHE A 46 8.99 -2.62 -8.64
CA PHE A 46 8.44 -2.56 -7.28
C PHE A 46 8.74 -1.21 -6.59
N GLU A 47 8.16 -0.12 -7.11
CA GLU A 47 7.99 1.05 -6.25
C GLU A 47 6.94 0.73 -5.19
N TYR A 48 7.40 0.59 -3.94
CA TYR A 48 6.51 0.44 -2.79
C TYR A 48 5.69 1.73 -2.63
N LYS A 49 4.48 1.72 -3.20
CA LYS A 49 3.51 2.79 -2.99
C LYS A 49 2.85 2.56 -1.63
N PRO A 50 3.03 3.45 -0.64
CA PRO A 50 2.42 3.28 0.67
C PRO A 50 0.90 3.23 0.53
N ILE A 51 0.29 2.17 1.06
CA ILE A 51 -1.17 1.92 1.03
C ILE A 51 -1.94 3.11 1.65
N LEU A 52 -1.30 3.81 2.59
CA LEU A 52 -1.84 5.02 3.20
C LEU A 52 -0.80 6.14 3.21
N SER A 53 -1.03 7.13 2.35
CA SER A 53 -0.24 8.36 2.33
C SER A 53 -0.47 9.15 3.62
N GLY A 54 0.60 9.73 4.19
CA GLY A 54 0.50 10.53 5.41
C GLY A 54 -0.47 11.71 5.29
N ARG A 55 -0.66 12.22 4.06
CA ARG A 55 -1.61 13.30 3.75
C ARG A 55 -3.07 12.88 3.95
N VAL A 56 -3.39 11.62 3.63
CA VAL A 56 -4.74 11.07 3.80
C VAL A 56 -5.04 10.86 5.29
N LEU A 57 -4.05 10.40 6.06
CA LEU A 57 -4.16 10.30 7.52
C LEU A 57 -4.38 11.65 8.18
N SER A 58 -3.62 12.68 7.80
CA SER A 58 -3.81 14.03 8.36
C SER A 58 -5.17 14.60 8.02
N LEU A 59 -5.64 14.42 6.78
CA LEU A 59 -6.96 14.88 6.36
C LEU A 59 -8.08 14.13 7.11
N GLY A 60 -7.93 12.81 7.26
CA GLY A 60 -8.85 11.99 8.05
C GLY A 60 -8.89 12.39 9.53
N PHE A 61 -7.74 12.76 10.11
CA PHE A 61 -7.67 13.23 11.49
C PHE A 61 -8.42 14.57 11.67
N VAL A 62 -8.24 15.52 10.75
CA VAL A 62 -9.00 16.80 10.79
C VAL A 62 -10.50 16.55 10.68
N ALA A 63 -10.92 15.67 9.76
CA ALA A 63 -12.32 15.30 9.60
C ALA A 63 -12.89 14.61 10.85
N PHE A 64 -12.12 13.73 11.48
CA PHE A 64 -12.49 13.07 12.73
C PHE A 64 -12.68 14.09 13.87
N VAL A 65 -11.76 15.03 14.02
CA VAL A 65 -11.86 16.09 15.03
C VAL A 65 -13.13 16.92 14.80
N ALA A 66 -13.40 17.34 13.56
CA ALA A 66 -14.63 18.06 13.22
C ALA A 66 -15.90 17.26 13.58
N LEU A 67 -15.89 15.95 13.32
CA LEU A 67 -16.98 15.05 13.68
C LEU A 67 -17.17 14.97 15.21
N VAL A 68 -16.09 14.87 15.98
CA VAL A 68 -16.15 14.87 17.46
C VAL A 68 -16.78 16.15 17.99
N PHE A 69 -16.44 17.32 17.42
CA PHE A 69 -17.08 18.58 17.78
C PHE A 69 -18.58 18.60 17.48
N LEU A 70 -18.98 18.12 16.30
CA LEU A 70 -20.40 18.02 15.92
C LEU A 70 -21.19 17.08 16.83
N LEU A 71 -20.62 15.93 17.19
CA LEU A 71 -21.24 14.99 18.14
C LEU A 71 -21.34 15.60 19.54
N GLY A 72 -20.30 16.32 19.99
CA GLY A 72 -20.29 16.99 21.29
C GLY A 72 -21.39 18.02 21.44
N SER A 73 -21.72 18.77 20.38
CA SER A 73 -22.75 19.79 20.40
C SER A 73 -24.18 19.25 20.24
N GLN A 74 -24.38 18.18 19.47
CA GLN A 74 -25.72 17.68 19.13
C GLN A 74 -26.20 16.53 20.03
N LEU A 75 -25.31 15.62 20.47
CA LEU A 75 -25.71 14.43 21.24
C LEU A 75 -25.90 14.67 22.75
N GLY A 76 -26.00 15.93 23.20
CA GLY A 76 -26.33 16.22 24.60
C GLY A 76 -25.36 15.56 25.59
N VAL A 77 -24.07 15.50 25.26
CA VAL A 77 -23.05 15.18 26.27
C VAL A 77 -23.13 16.20 27.42
N ASP A 78 -23.73 17.35 27.14
CA ASP A 78 -24.09 18.46 28.00
C ASP A 78 -25.21 18.18 29.04
N ASN A 79 -24.93 17.31 30.01
CA ASN A 79 -25.64 17.36 31.31
C ASN A 79 -24.77 18.06 32.37
N GLY A 80 -23.96 19.06 31.98
CA GLY A 80 -23.17 19.85 32.93
C GLY A 80 -21.94 19.17 33.55
N GLN A 81 -21.57 17.95 33.11
CA GLN A 81 -20.47 17.15 33.71
C GLN A 81 -19.43 16.60 32.71
N GLY A 82 -19.51 16.92 31.41
CA GLY A 82 -18.60 16.38 30.38
C GLY A 82 -17.54 17.37 29.87
N TRP A 83 -16.54 16.86 29.13
CA TRP A 83 -15.52 17.67 28.44
C TRP A 83 -16.07 18.71 27.44
N PHE A 84 -17.34 18.56 27.04
CA PHE A 84 -18.04 19.41 26.06
C PHE A 84 -18.99 20.44 26.70
N LYS A 85 -18.98 20.60 28.03
CA LYS A 85 -19.91 21.44 28.82
C LYS A 85 -20.04 22.91 28.36
N ASN A 86 -18.99 23.46 27.72
CA ASN A 86 -18.97 24.87 27.30
C ASN A 86 -18.99 25.04 25.78
N MET A 87 -19.31 23.96 25.03
CA MET A 87 -19.28 24.00 23.57
C MET A 87 -20.68 24.28 23.02
N ASP A 88 -21.13 25.53 23.13
CA ASP A 88 -22.33 26.03 22.45
C ASP A 88 -22.03 26.22 20.96
N MET A 89 -22.13 25.12 20.20
CA MET A 89 -21.96 25.11 18.73
C MET A 89 -23.29 24.86 18.00
N GLU A 90 -24.42 24.91 18.72
CA GLU A 90 -25.77 24.79 18.14
C GLU A 90 -26.04 25.92 17.11
N ASN A 91 -25.48 27.12 17.35
CA ASN A 91 -25.61 28.27 16.44
C ASN A 91 -24.76 28.18 15.17
N TRP A 92 -23.75 27.31 15.12
CA TRP A 92 -22.82 27.23 13.98
C TRP A 92 -23.20 26.12 13.00
N PHE A 93 -23.85 25.06 13.49
CA PHE A 93 -24.24 23.91 12.68
C PHE A 93 -25.70 23.52 12.94
N HIS A 94 -26.63 24.19 12.24
CA HIS A 94 -28.04 23.79 12.18
C HIS A 94 -28.18 22.50 11.36
N THR A 95 -27.91 21.35 11.98
CA THR A 95 -28.03 20.05 11.32
C THR A 95 -29.26 19.33 11.87
N ASN A 96 -30.31 19.22 11.07
CA ASN A 96 -31.58 18.64 11.51
C ASN A 96 -31.47 17.09 11.51
N TRP A 97 -30.94 16.51 12.60
CA TRP A 97 -30.77 15.06 12.79
C TRP A 97 -32.01 14.40 13.41
N SER A 98 -33.21 14.81 12.98
CA SER A 98 -34.48 14.27 13.48
C SER A 98 -34.57 12.74 13.37
N TRP A 99 -33.91 12.16 12.37
CA TRP A 99 -33.79 10.71 12.15
C TRP A 99 -32.94 9.97 13.20
N MET A 100 -32.13 10.67 13.98
CA MET A 100 -31.27 10.12 15.04
C MET A 100 -31.65 10.61 16.44
N ALA A 101 -32.68 11.46 16.55
CA ALA A 101 -33.14 12.04 17.81
C ALA A 101 -33.66 10.98 18.81
N ASP A 102 -34.21 9.87 18.31
CA ASP A 102 -34.69 8.76 19.14
C ASP A 102 -33.56 7.82 19.61
N TYR A 103 -32.31 8.02 19.15
CA TYR A 103 -31.20 7.13 19.47
C TYR A 103 -30.50 7.54 20.77
N SER A 104 -30.98 7.01 21.91
CA SER A 104 -30.34 7.24 23.20
C SER A 104 -29.10 6.34 23.36
N THR A 105 -27.91 6.88 23.10
CA THR A 105 -26.63 6.16 23.34
C THR A 105 -26.08 6.47 24.73
N SER A 106 -25.48 5.47 25.39
CA SER A 106 -24.76 5.71 26.64
C SER A 106 -23.55 6.62 26.43
N LYS A 107 -23.38 7.64 27.29
CA LYS A 107 -22.24 8.59 27.23
C LYS A 107 -20.90 7.86 27.25
N THR A 108 -20.78 6.82 28.06
CA THR A 108 -19.57 5.99 28.16
C THR A 108 -19.21 5.34 26.82
N MET A 109 -20.21 4.90 26.05
CA MET A 109 -20.00 4.31 24.73
C MET A 109 -19.48 5.35 23.74
N VAL A 110 -20.05 6.56 23.74
CA VAL A 110 -19.57 7.68 22.90
C VAL A 110 -18.11 8.02 23.23
N TYR A 111 -17.76 8.15 24.51
CA TYR A 111 -16.38 8.40 24.92
C TYR A 111 -15.42 7.26 24.54
N ALA A 112 -15.86 6.01 24.66
CA ALA A 112 -15.06 4.85 24.25
C ALA A 112 -14.78 4.87 22.74
N PHE A 113 -15.76 5.20 21.90
CA PHE A 113 -15.56 5.34 20.45
C PHE A 113 -14.63 6.49 20.08
N ILE A 114 -14.78 7.64 20.72
CA ILE A 114 -13.87 8.78 20.50
C ILE A 114 -12.44 8.38 20.86
N PHE A 115 -12.26 7.74 22.01
CA PHE A 115 -10.95 7.26 22.46
C PHE A 115 -10.35 6.23 21.50
N LEU A 116 -11.13 5.24 21.08
CA LEU A 116 -10.71 4.22 20.11
C LEU A 116 -10.31 4.85 18.76
N GLY A 117 -11.10 5.80 18.27
CA GLY A 117 -10.80 6.55 17.05
C GLY A 117 -9.50 7.32 17.16
N LEU A 118 -9.25 7.99 18.30
CA LEU A 118 -8.00 8.72 18.53
C LEU A 118 -6.81 7.75 18.59
N MET A 119 -6.95 6.62 19.29
CA MET A 119 -5.96 5.55 19.33
C MET A 119 -5.60 5.04 17.92
N PHE A 120 -6.58 4.86 17.04
CA PHE A 120 -6.33 4.43 15.66
C PHE A 120 -5.36 5.36 14.91
N PHE A 121 -5.55 6.68 15.03
CA PHE A 121 -4.66 7.66 14.39
C PHE A 121 -3.24 7.67 14.96
N VAL A 122 -3.04 7.20 16.19
CA VAL A 122 -1.70 7.03 16.79
C VAL A 122 -1.07 5.69 16.38
N GLN A 123 -1.87 4.63 16.35
CA GLN A 123 -1.44 3.27 16.03
C GLN A 123 -0.94 3.16 14.59
N VAL A 124 -1.62 3.79 13.63
CA VAL A 124 -1.26 3.68 12.20
C VAL A 124 0.13 4.25 11.88
N PRO A 125 0.50 5.48 12.29
CA PRO A 125 1.86 6.00 12.13
C PRO A 125 2.91 5.19 12.89
N TRP A 126 2.56 4.66 14.07
CA TRP A 126 3.48 3.83 14.85
C TRP A 126 3.80 2.52 14.13
N LEU A 127 2.77 1.83 13.61
CA LEU A 127 2.94 0.61 12.83
C LEU A 127 3.70 0.87 11.53
N LYS A 128 3.41 1.99 10.86
CA LYS A 128 4.16 2.42 9.67
C LYS A 128 5.65 2.58 9.96
N ARG A 129 6.00 3.26 11.06
CA ARG A 129 7.40 3.43 11.50
C ARG A 129 8.09 2.11 11.84
N TYR A 130 7.35 1.14 12.38
CA TYR A 130 7.89 -0.18 12.69
C TYR A 130 8.18 -0.97 11.41
N LEU A 131 7.25 -0.97 10.45
CA LEU A 131 7.42 -1.65 9.16
C LEU A 131 8.54 -1.03 8.32
N ASP A 132 8.63 0.30 8.27
CA ASP A 132 9.73 1.00 7.56
C ASP A 132 11.11 0.63 8.12
N LYS A 133 11.21 0.29 9.41
CA LYS A 133 12.48 -0.17 10.02
C LYS A 133 12.87 -1.60 9.65
N SER A 134 11.92 -2.45 9.23
CA SER A 134 12.17 -3.86 8.91
C SER A 134 12.55 -4.12 7.46
N VAL A 135 12.61 -3.08 6.62
CA VAL A 135 12.93 -3.17 5.19
C VAL A 135 14.39 -2.75 4.89
N PHE A 136 15.22 -2.56 5.94
CA PHE A 136 16.67 -2.36 5.83
C PHE A 136 17.43 -3.30 6.77
#